data_AF-A0A2H0CQ64-F1
#
_entry.id   AF-A0A2H0CQ64-F1
#
_cell.length_a   1.000
_cell.length_b   1.000
_cell.length_c   1.000
_cell.angle_alpha   90.00
_cell.angle_beta   90.00
_cell.angle_gamma   90.00
#
_symmetry.space_group_name_H-M   'P 1'
#
loop_
_entity.id
_entity.type
_entity.pdbx_description
1 polymer ?
#
loop_
_entity_poly.entity_id
_entity_poly.type
_entity_poly.pdbx_seq_one_letter_code
_entity_poly.pdbx_strand_id
1 'polypeptide(L)' 'KVCEDDDAVDDLNREMYVCVEQTIKKDPDNLNSYIQLLSASRYLERIADHTTNIAEDVIYLVTGEIIRHGSDSSKEEAGF' A
#
# COMPACT_ATOMS: atom_id res chain seq x y z
N LYS A 1 -7.81 -13.91 -2.98
CA LYS A 1 -6.39 -14.11 -3.36
C LYS A 1 -5.70 -12.81 -3.71
N VAL A 2 -5.95 -12.14 -4.85
CA VAL A 2 -5.29 -10.84 -5.13
C VAL A 2 -5.57 -9.78 -4.06
N CYS A 3 -6.82 -9.62 -3.60
CA CYS A 3 -7.15 -8.70 -2.50
C CYS A 3 -6.51 -9.08 -1.15
N GLU A 4 -6.38 -10.38 -0.86
CA GLU A 4 -5.74 -10.86 0.39
C GLU A 4 -4.22 -10.64 0.34
N ASP A 5 -3.64 -10.74 -0.86
CA ASP A 5 -2.23 -10.48 -1.10
C ASP A 5 -1.93 -8.96 -1.01
N ASP A 6 -2.90 -8.10 -1.34
CA ASP A 6 -2.82 -6.64 -1.18
C ASP A 6 -2.76 -6.21 0.29
N ASP A 7 -3.67 -6.73 1.13
CA ASP A 7 -3.66 -6.48 2.58
C ASP A 7 -2.29 -6.82 3.21
N ALA A 8 -1.66 -7.91 2.76
CA ALA A 8 -0.34 -8.32 3.23
C ALA A 8 0.76 -7.34 2.82
N VAL A 9 0.71 -6.79 1.60
CA VAL A 9 1.66 -5.75 1.15
C VAL A 9 1.47 -4.46 1.95
N ASP A 10 0.22 -4.15 2.28
CA ASP A 10 -0.18 -2.99 3.03
C ASP A 10 0.34 -3.03 4.48
N ASP A 11 0.26 -4.20 5.12
CA ASP A 11 0.87 -4.47 6.42
C ASP A 11 2.39 -4.39 6.39
N LEU A 12 3.04 -4.99 5.38
CA LEU A 12 4.49 -4.91 5.21
C LEU A 12 4.97 -3.47 5.03
N ASN A 13 4.20 -2.65 4.32
CA ASN A 13 4.51 -1.23 4.15
C ASN A 13 4.44 -0.50 5.49
N ARG A 14 3.41 -0.76 6.32
CA ARG A 14 3.30 -0.22 7.69
C ARG A 14 4.50 -0.65 8.57
N GLU A 15 4.88 -1.92 8.53
CA GLU A 15 6.03 -2.43 9.27
C GLU A 15 7.36 -1.79 8.81
N MET A 16 7.52 -1.56 7.51
CA MET A 16 8.71 -0.92 6.95
C MET A 16 8.92 0.49 7.52
N TYR A 17 7.85 1.28 7.67
CA TYR A 17 7.93 2.60 8.28
C TYR A 17 8.46 2.54 9.72
N VAL A 18 7.94 1.61 10.54
CA VAL A 18 8.39 1.43 11.93
C VAL A 18 9.86 1.00 11.97
N CYS A 19 10.25 0.06 11.12
CA CYS A 19 11.63 -0.44 11.04
C CYS A 19 12.61 0.66 10.65
N VAL A 20 12.28 1.45 9.62
CA VAL A 20 13.13 2.55 9.15
C VAL A 20 13.25 3.64 10.21
N GLU A 21 12.15 4.01 10.89
CA GLU A 21 12.19 5.01 11.97
C GLU A 21 13.14 4.57 13.10
N GLN A 22 13.06 3.31 13.52
CA GLN A 22 13.95 2.75 14.54
C GLN A 22 15.41 2.69 14.07
N THR A 23 15.63 2.45 12.77
CA THR A 23 16.97 2.36 12.19
C THR A 23 17.63 3.73 12.10
N ILE A 24 16.90 4.76 11.66
CA ILE A 24 17.38 6.17 11.64
C ILE A 24 17.78 6.63 13.05
N LYS A 25 17.02 6.25 14.09
CA LYS A 25 17.36 6.58 15.49
C LYS A 25 18.68 5.95 15.96
N LYS A 26 19.06 4.79 15.40
CA LYS A 26 20.28 4.06 15.76
C LYS A 26 21.48 4.50 14.94
N ASP A 27 21.28 4.80 13.66
CA ASP A 27 22.32 5.20 12.72
C ASP A 27 21.78 6.28 11.77
N PRO A 28 21.99 7.57 12.06
CA PRO A 28 21.47 8.66 11.24
C PRO A 28 22.29 8.93 9.98
N ASP A 29 23.50 8.38 9.86
CA ASP A 29 24.46 8.74 8.80
C ASP A 29 23.97 8.31 7.40
N ASN A 30 23.08 7.33 7.34
CA ASN A 30 22.55 6.75 6.10
C ASN A 30 21.12 7.21 5.75
N LEU A 31 20.68 8.38 6.24
CA LEU A 31 19.32 8.91 6.07
C LEU A 31 18.80 8.82 4.62
N ASN A 32 19.61 9.19 3.63
CA ASN A 32 19.21 9.16 2.22
C ASN A 32 18.85 7.74 1.74
N SER A 33 19.62 6.73 2.17
CA SER A 33 19.34 5.33 1.81
C SER A 33 18.04 4.84 2.44
N TYR A 34 17.75 5.25 3.67
CA TYR A 34 16.50 4.91 4.34
C TYR A 34 15.27 5.55 3.68
N ILE A 35 15.39 6.79 3.21
CA ILE A 35 14.32 7.46 2.45
C ILE A 35 14.07 6.74 1.11
N GLN A 36 15.13 6.30 0.43
CA GLN A 36 14.99 5.50 -0.79
C GLN A 36 14.30 4.15 -0.51
N LEU A 37 14.61 3.50 0.61
CA LEU A 37 13.95 2.26 1.02
C LEU A 37 12.45 2.45 1.29
N LEU A 38 12.06 3.54 1.97
CA LEU A 38 10.65 3.89 2.15
C LEU A 38 9.95 4.17 0.82
N SER A 39 10.65 4.81 -0.11
CA SER A 39 10.12 5.08 -1.44
C SER A 39 9.87 3.78 -2.22
N ALA A 40 10.81 2.84 -2.15
CA ALA A 40 10.66 1.51 -2.75
C ALA A 40 9.47 0.74 -2.16
N SER A 41 9.33 0.74 -0.83
CA SER A 41 8.18 0.12 -0.13
C SER A 41 6.85 0.68 -0.61
N ARG A 42 6.74 2.00 -0.71
CA ARG A 42 5.54 2.66 -1.23
C ARG A 42 5.24 2.31 -2.68
N TYR A 43 6.26 2.18 -3.53
CA TYR A 43 6.03 1.77 -4.92
C TYR A 43 5.51 0.35 -5.03
N LEU A 44 5.92 -0.56 -4.13
CA LEU A 44 5.39 -1.92 -4.09
C LEU A 44 3.91 -1.93 -3.69
N GLU A 45 3.51 -1.15 -2.68
CA GLU A 45 2.11 -0.99 -2.28
C GLU A 45 1.24 -0.45 -3.43
N ARG A 46 1.69 0.58 -4.14
CA ARG A 46 0.95 1.09 -5.31
C ARG A 46 0.81 0.08 -6.45
N ILE A 47 1.80 -0.80 -6.62
CA ILE A 47 1.71 -1.88 -7.62
C ILE A 47 0.68 -2.93 -7.19
N ALA A 48 0.61 -3.24 -5.88
CA ALA A 48 -0.39 -4.15 -5.35
C ALA A 48 -1.81 -3.60 -5.52
N ASP A 49 -2.05 -2.33 -5.14
CA ASP A 49 -3.32 -1.63 -5.33
C ASP A 49 -3.75 -1.63 -6.81
N HIS A 50 -2.84 -1.29 -7.73
CA HIS A 50 -3.15 -1.34 -9.16
C HIS A 50 -3.48 -2.75 -9.65
N THR A 51 -2.85 -3.78 -9.08
CA THR A 51 -3.14 -5.17 -9.41
C THR A 51 -4.53 -5.58 -8.91
N THR A 52 -4.92 -5.15 -7.71
CA THR A 52 -6.27 -5.34 -7.16
C THR A 52 -7.32 -4.67 -8.03
N ASN A 53 -7.14 -3.39 -8.39
CA ASN A 53 -8.05 -2.65 -9.27
C ASN A 53 -8.26 -3.35 -10.62
N ILE A 54 -7.18 -3.83 -11.26
CA ILE A 54 -7.27 -4.57 -12.52
C ILE A 54 -8.02 -5.89 -12.34
N ALA A 55 -7.80 -6.60 -11.22
CA ALA A 55 -8.49 -7.86 -10.94
C ALA A 55 -10.00 -7.64 -10.75
N GLU A 56 -10.40 -6.57 -10.06
CA GLU A 56 -11.81 -6.16 -9.91
C GLU A 56 -12.47 -5.84 -11.25
N ASP A 57 -11.79 -5.08 -12.11
CA ASP A 57 -12.28 -4.76 -13.45
C ASP A 57 -12.50 -6.02 -14.29
N VAL A 58 -11.58 -7.00 -14.22
CA VAL A 58 -11.72 -8.28 -14.91
C VAL A 58 -12.91 -9.08 -14.37
N ILE A 59 -13.11 -9.10 -13.05
CA ILE A 59 -14.27 -9.78 -12.45
C ILE A 59 -15.58 -9.14 -12.91
N TYR A 60 -15.64 -7.81 -12.90
CA TYR A 60 -16.81 -7.06 -13.39
C TYR A 60 -17.09 -7.37 -14.87
N LEU A 61 -16.05 -7.40 -15.72
CA LEU A 61 -16.21 -7.70 -17.15
C LEU A 61 -16.77 -9.11 -17.40
N VAL A 62 -16.47 -10.09 -16.56
CA VAL A 62 -16.93 -11.47 -16.71
C VAL A 62 -18.31 -11.69 -16.09
N THR A 63 -18.57 -11.10 -14.93
CA THR A 63 -19.77 -11.38 -14.12
C THR A 63 -20.88 -10.36 -14.31
N GLY A 64 -20.54 -9.13 -14.71
CA GLY A 64 -21.44 -7.98 -14.69
C GLY A 64 -21.72 -7.42 -13.29
N GLU A 65 -21.11 -7.97 -12.24
CA GLU A 65 -21.29 -7.53 -10.85
C GLU A 65 -20.15 -6.62 -10.41
N ILE A 66 -20.50 -5.47 -9.82
CA ILE A 66 -19.51 -4.54 -9.27
C ILE A 66 -19.06 -5.10 -7.93
N ILE A 67 -17.84 -5.64 -7.90
CA ILE A 67 -17.13 -5.97 -6.67
C ILE A 67 -16.09 -4.88 -6.48
N ARG A 68 -16.25 -4.09 -5.40
CA ARG A 68 -15.22 -3.17 -4.93
C ARG A 68 -14.74 -3.64 -3.58
N HIS A 69 -13.47 -4.01 -3.47
CA HIS A 69 -12.80 -4.03 -2.19
C HIS A 69 -12.55 -2.57 -1.80
N GLY A 70 -13.47 -2.04 -1.00
CA GLY A 70 -13.31 -0.72 -0.43
C GLY A 70 -12.17 -0.74 0.58
N SER A 71 -10.99 -0.28 0.17
CA SER A 71 -10.16 0.51 1.07
C SER A 71 -11.05 1.68 1.52
N ASP A 72 -11.43 1.69 2.78
CA ASP A 72 -12.35 2.61 3.41
C ASP A 72 -12.25 4.04 2.83
N SER A 73 -13.25 4.43 2.05
CA SER A 73 -13.40 5.74 1.39
C SER A 73 -13.80 6.82 2.40
N SER A 74 -13.31 6.73 3.63
CA SER A 74 -13.67 7.58 4.76
C SER A 74 -12.50 8.49 5.15
N LYS A 75 -11.93 9.22 4.19
CA LYS A 75 -11.07 10.40 4.47
C LYS A 75 -11.32 11.61 3.55
N GLU A 76 -12.47 11.67 2.90
CA GLU A 76 -13.02 12.91 2.35
C GLU A 76 -14.26 13.29 3.16
N GLU A 77 -14.06 14.01 4.27
CA GLU A 77 -14.96 15.03 4.83
C GLU A 77 -14.51 15.41 6.25
N ALA A 78 -13.45 16.21 6.34
CA ALA A 78 -13.26 17.24 7.37
C ALA A 78 -12.08 18.13 6.95
N GLY A 79 -12.31 18.91 5.89
CA GLY A 79 -11.50 20.09 5.62
C GLY A 79 -11.86 21.21 6.60
N PHE A 80 -10.81 21.88 7.09
CA PHE A 80 -10.78 23.18 7.80
C PHE A 80 -11.55 23.33 9.13
#